data_AF-A0A5C4N6W3-F1
#
_entry.id   AF-A0A5C4N6W3-F1
#
_cell.length_a   1.000
_cell.length_b   1.000
_cell.length_c   1.000
_cell.angle_alpha   90.00
_cell.angle_beta   90.00
_cell.angle_gamma   90.00
#
_symmetry.space_group_name_H-M   'P 1'
#
loop_
_entity.id
_entity.type
_entity.pdbx_description
1 polymer ?
#
loop_
_entity_poly.entity_id
_entity_poly.type
_entity_poly.pdbx_seq_one_letter_code
_entity_poly.pdbx_strand_id
1 'polypeptide(L)'
;MTLANLPATTFTGAELGARVNAALTELRAGRRFASVAALLADQTLSYGQGSRMVQAGDLVETEGFRYQVAAATATDHHVTTAGGVRLYVAAGERPEAFGALANGAADDTAAFNAARIALARHRILAPGSYRLNAFRLTTSGLDGQGSGVLTAAAGAERVLALGLDATHHWRHRAVRGVTIDGNTRLSDGIDFSNGGTNDEASGRWTVEASFLRNCRHGIRKRFGNIGNIFRSVSVRNCDFGYHAVGQTTPVMHGGCDLWHGGEIAGCSTAAIYINSPQVGTGGTEFDGLVVEDNPGMGVFVAAWASSYTPLVFRNFWGEKNATGGNVTIDGLSYAPRDFYLKDAAAVLIETSAIRKLTVDNSRVVLDACFFDDQTQIEVINGGVLQITRANVDGLRAAVVVDSLIRSARAAGSFAAAHRAPPRTHQTRSLPGSGVVRASRSFGGTTAIPADSPSTEPLQSTQVIDGAFDPQAAQFSQSANQQVFLNLGGVTDGRWYVYTWDWKQVSGAPSSITLVGGTTLSSGFAALSAPLGQWTTMGGVARAGATGSIAMRINSNSGAHVFRLRDAQLVQFDTEAEALSFYNSRALAMA
;
A
#
# COMPACT_ATOMS: atom_id res chain seq x y z
N MET A 1 6.07 66.54 11.52
CA MET A 1 6.18 67.76 12.36
C MET A 1 7.53 67.71 13.06
N THR A 2 8.48 68.60 12.75
CA THR A 2 9.78 68.64 13.44
C THR A 2 9.62 69.33 14.80
N LEU A 3 10.21 68.75 15.86
CA LEU A 3 10.19 69.28 17.23
C LEU A 3 10.75 70.72 17.35
N ALA A 4 11.39 71.24 16.31
CA ALA A 4 12.04 72.56 16.28
C ALA A 4 11.08 73.75 16.11
N ASN A 5 9.80 73.53 15.76
CA ASN A 5 8.82 74.61 15.55
C ASN A 5 7.76 74.71 16.65
N LEU A 6 8.01 74.16 17.85
CA LEU A 6 7.11 74.35 18.98
C LEU A 6 7.43 75.69 19.66
N PRO A 7 6.45 76.61 19.80
CA PRO A 7 6.66 77.87 20.51
C PRO A 7 7.12 77.58 21.95
N ALA A 8 8.10 78.35 22.43
CA ALA A 8 8.65 78.25 23.78
C ALA A 8 7.54 78.45 24.82
N THR A 9 6.91 77.34 25.19
CA THR A 9 5.90 77.24 26.24
C THR A 9 6.39 76.16 27.19
N THR A 10 6.50 76.52 28.47
CA THR A 10 6.84 75.61 29.56
C THR A 10 5.76 74.54 29.67
N PHE A 11 5.95 73.40 29.02
CA PHE A 11 5.10 72.24 29.21
C PHE A 11 5.33 71.66 30.61
N THR A 12 4.26 71.44 31.36
CA THR A 12 4.32 70.62 32.58
C THR A 12 4.69 69.18 32.22
N GLY A 13 5.23 68.41 33.18
CA GLY A 13 5.60 67.00 32.95
C GLY A 13 4.43 66.13 32.43
N ALA A 14 3.19 66.45 32.85
CA ALA A 14 1.99 65.78 32.36
C ALA A 14 1.64 66.14 30.90
N GLU A 15 1.79 67.41 30.50
CA GLU A 15 1.56 67.86 29.13
C GLU A 15 2.61 67.32 28.16
N LEU A 16 3.88 67.26 28.59
CA LEU A 16 4.95 66.63 27.81
C LEU A 16 4.68 65.13 27.63
N GLY A 17 4.30 64.43 28.70
CA GLY A 17 3.93 63.01 28.63
C GLY A 17 2.74 62.76 27.68
N ALA A 18 1.69 63.57 27.76
CA ALA A 18 0.54 63.46 26.87
C ALA A 18 0.90 63.71 25.40
N ARG A 19 1.73 64.72 25.12
CA ARG A 19 2.17 65.05 23.75
C ARG A 19 3.12 64.00 23.18
N VAL A 20 4.04 63.47 23.98
CA VAL A 20 4.92 62.36 23.58
C VAL A 20 4.10 61.11 23.28
N ASN A 21 3.13 60.79 24.12
CA ASN A 21 2.22 59.65 23.89
C ASN A 21 1.35 59.86 22.63
N ALA A 22 0.84 61.06 22.39
CA ALA A 22 0.10 61.38 21.17
C ALA A 22 0.99 61.23 19.92
N ALA A 23 2.20 61.78 19.94
CA ALA A 23 3.16 61.67 18.85
C ALA A 23 3.60 60.22 18.59
N LEU A 24 3.85 59.43 19.64
CA LEU A 24 4.15 58.00 19.54
C LEU A 24 2.96 57.21 18.98
N THR A 25 1.73 57.57 19.35
CA THR A 25 0.50 56.95 18.85
C THR A 25 0.31 57.23 17.37
N GLU A 26 0.50 58.49 16.95
CA GLU A 26 0.44 58.90 15.55
C GLU A 26 1.54 58.24 14.71
N LEU A 27 2.77 58.16 15.24
CA LEU A 27 3.89 57.48 14.58
C LEU A 27 3.64 55.97 14.41
N ARG A 28 3.05 55.33 15.42
CA ARG A 28 2.65 53.91 15.37
C ARG A 28 1.50 53.69 14.39
N ALA A 29 0.51 54.59 14.36
CA ALA A 29 -0.60 54.52 13.41
C ALA A 29 -0.13 54.72 11.96
N GLY A 30 0.85 55.61 11.73
CA GLY A 30 1.44 55.86 10.41
C GLY A 30 2.25 54.70 9.83
N ARG A 31 2.57 53.67 10.63
CA ARG A 31 3.33 52.47 10.23
C ARG A 31 2.49 51.20 10.27
N ARG A 32 1.17 51.36 10.30
CA ARG A 32 0.19 50.27 10.24
C ARG A 32 -0.63 50.36 8.97
N PHE A 33 -0.83 49.22 8.34
CA PHE A 33 -1.65 49.09 7.16
C PHE A 33 -2.84 48.16 7.44
N ALA A 34 -3.93 48.37 6.70
CA ALA A 34 -5.15 47.58 6.87
C ALA A 34 -4.98 46.16 6.32
N SER A 35 -4.17 45.98 5.28
CA SER A 35 -3.84 44.69 4.69
C SER A 35 -2.43 44.63 4.12
N VAL A 36 -1.92 43.43 3.85
CA VAL A 36 -0.64 43.28 3.13
C VAL A 36 -0.75 43.89 1.73
N ALA A 37 -1.88 43.71 1.05
CA ALA A 37 -2.11 44.33 -0.26
C ALA A 37 -2.04 45.87 -0.18
N ALA A 38 -2.60 46.49 0.87
CA ALA A 38 -2.51 47.93 1.07
C ALA A 38 -1.07 48.39 1.36
N LEU A 39 -0.29 47.62 2.12
CA LEU A 39 1.14 47.89 2.35
C LEU A 39 1.94 47.81 1.03
N LEU A 40 1.76 46.74 0.26
CA LEU A 40 2.52 46.54 -0.97
C LEU A 40 2.14 47.55 -2.07
N ALA A 41 0.88 47.99 -2.11
CA ALA A 41 0.42 49.03 -3.05
C ALA A 41 0.73 50.47 -2.61
N ASP A 42 1.25 50.67 -1.39
CA ASP A 42 1.44 52.01 -0.84
C ASP A 42 2.58 52.78 -1.53
N GLN A 43 2.26 54.00 -1.97
CA GLN A 43 3.20 54.95 -2.58
C GLN A 43 3.64 56.06 -1.62
N THR A 44 3.14 56.06 -0.38
CA THR A 44 3.31 57.17 0.58
C THR A 44 4.44 56.93 1.58
N LEU A 45 4.75 55.66 1.85
CA LEU A 45 5.87 55.16 2.62
C LEU A 45 7.15 55.38 1.81
N SER A 46 8.11 56.12 2.37
CA SER A 46 9.36 56.44 1.67
C SER A 46 10.55 56.58 2.61
N TYR A 47 11.76 56.42 2.08
CA TYR A 47 13.01 56.73 2.78
C TYR A 47 13.29 58.24 2.93
N GLY A 48 12.44 59.11 2.38
CA GLY A 48 12.67 60.56 2.24
C GLY A 48 11.43 61.41 2.47
N GLN A 49 11.27 62.49 1.69
CA GLN A 49 10.22 63.54 1.81
C GLN A 49 8.77 63.05 1.47
N GLY A 50 8.42 61.80 1.78
CA GLY A 50 7.05 61.30 1.71
C GLY A 50 6.23 61.68 2.95
N SER A 51 4.91 61.48 2.89
CA SER A 51 4.01 61.73 4.03
C SER A 51 4.20 60.71 5.17
N ARG A 52 4.82 59.55 4.89
CA ARG A 52 5.18 58.53 5.88
C ARG A 52 6.66 58.15 5.75
N MET A 53 7.51 58.84 6.50
CA MET A 53 8.96 58.62 6.48
C MET A 53 9.37 57.41 7.32
N VAL A 54 10.23 56.56 6.75
CA VAL A 54 10.84 55.41 7.44
C VAL A 54 12.35 55.38 7.24
N GLN A 55 13.04 54.76 8.20
CA GLN A 55 14.47 54.50 8.19
C GLN A 55 14.74 53.00 8.31
N ALA A 56 15.92 52.57 7.88
CA ALA A 56 16.34 51.20 8.05
C ALA A 56 16.25 50.77 9.53
N GLY A 57 15.67 49.61 9.78
CA GLY A 57 15.42 49.09 11.12
C GLY A 57 14.04 49.43 11.70
N ASP A 58 13.29 50.37 11.10
CA ASP A 58 11.92 50.67 11.51
C ASP A 58 11.00 49.45 11.33
N LEU A 59 9.98 49.33 12.19
CA LEU A 59 8.98 48.27 12.09
C LEU A 59 7.69 48.77 11.45
N VAL A 60 7.14 47.95 10.55
CA VAL A 60 5.83 48.11 9.90
C VAL A 60 4.99 46.89 10.22
N GLU A 61 3.71 47.09 10.56
CA GLU A 61 2.79 46.01 10.92
C GLU A 61 1.53 46.03 10.05
N THR A 62 1.04 44.86 9.65
CA THR A 62 -0.23 44.71 8.93
C THR A 62 -0.76 43.28 9.07
N GLU A 63 -2.06 43.09 9.28
CA GLU A 63 -2.71 41.75 9.39
C GLU A 63 -2.02 40.77 10.35
N GLY A 64 -1.36 41.28 11.40
CA GLY A 64 -0.60 40.48 12.37
C GLY A 64 0.82 40.12 11.92
N PHE A 65 1.21 40.47 10.69
CA PHE A 65 2.57 40.35 10.17
C PHE A 65 3.43 41.54 10.56
N ARG A 66 4.73 41.28 10.72
CA ARG A 66 5.73 42.30 11.01
C ARG A 66 6.81 42.34 9.94
N TYR A 67 7.18 43.56 9.58
CA TYR A 67 8.20 43.87 8.59
C TYR A 67 9.23 44.80 9.21
N GLN A 68 10.50 44.55 8.94
CA GLN A 68 11.60 45.48 9.23
C GLN A 68 11.98 46.22 7.95
N VAL A 69 12.04 47.54 8.01
CA VAL A 69 12.49 48.37 6.90
C VAL A 69 13.96 48.08 6.62
N ALA A 70 14.26 47.68 5.39
CA ALA A 70 15.61 47.42 4.94
C ALA A 70 16.35 48.72 4.63
N ALA A 71 17.66 48.66 4.42
CA ALA A 71 18.37 49.81 3.85
C ALA A 71 17.85 50.10 2.42
N ALA A 72 17.81 51.36 2.02
CA ALA A 72 17.41 51.75 0.66
C ALA A 72 18.24 51.08 -0.45
N THR A 73 19.49 50.69 -0.13
CA THR A 73 20.42 49.98 -1.01
C THR A 73 20.42 48.45 -0.82
N ALA A 74 19.62 47.90 0.09
CA ALA A 74 19.59 46.45 0.36
C ALA A 74 19.11 45.66 -0.86
N THR A 75 19.89 44.67 -1.29
CA THR A 75 19.58 43.79 -2.43
C THR A 75 18.91 42.48 -2.02
N ASP A 76 18.93 42.16 -0.73
CA ASP A 76 18.43 40.92 -0.11
C ASP A 76 17.07 41.09 0.59
N HIS A 77 16.37 42.20 0.35
CA HIS A 77 15.05 42.47 0.89
C HIS A 77 14.00 41.46 0.39
N HIS A 78 12.94 41.25 1.17
CA HIS A 78 11.92 40.24 0.86
C HIS A 78 10.79 40.77 -0.04
N VAL A 79 10.31 41.99 0.23
CA VAL A 79 9.26 42.64 -0.56
C VAL A 79 9.56 44.14 -0.73
N THR A 80 8.98 44.75 -1.75
CA THR A 80 9.09 46.20 -2.02
C THR A 80 7.69 46.79 -2.16
N THR A 81 7.42 47.92 -1.50
CA THR A 81 6.18 48.69 -1.68
C THR A 81 6.19 49.44 -3.02
N ALA A 82 5.03 49.85 -3.52
CA ALA A 82 4.94 50.65 -4.75
C ALA A 82 5.72 51.98 -4.66
N GLY A 83 5.88 52.55 -3.46
CA GLY A 83 6.71 53.73 -3.17
C GLY A 83 8.23 53.45 -3.11
N GLY A 84 8.66 52.19 -3.29
CA GLY A 84 10.07 51.81 -3.35
C GLY A 84 10.72 51.47 -1.99
N VAL A 85 9.94 51.38 -0.91
CA VAL A 85 10.46 50.96 0.40
C VAL A 85 10.64 49.45 0.41
N ARG A 86 11.82 49.01 0.85
CA ARG A 86 12.23 47.61 0.91
C ARG A 86 12.02 47.08 2.31
N LEU A 87 11.48 45.87 2.43
CA LEU A 87 11.08 45.30 3.70
C LEU A 87 11.60 43.86 3.85
N TYR A 88 12.11 43.54 5.04
CA TYR A 88 12.32 42.17 5.49
C TYR A 88 11.09 41.70 6.26
N VAL A 89 10.42 40.67 5.74
CA VAL A 89 9.42 39.90 6.49
C VAL A 89 10.09 39.18 7.66
N ALA A 90 9.48 39.19 8.84
CA ALA A 90 9.97 38.44 10.00
C ALA A 90 10.08 36.92 9.72
N ALA A 91 10.96 36.22 10.42
CA ALA A 91 11.16 34.78 10.20
C ALA A 91 9.96 33.95 10.68
N GLY A 92 9.63 32.88 9.93
CA GLY A 92 8.53 31.97 10.25
C GLY A 92 7.14 32.43 9.79
N GLU A 93 7.07 33.49 9.00
CA GLU A 93 5.82 34.06 8.51
C GLU A 93 5.19 33.25 7.35
N ARG A 94 3.90 33.48 7.15
CA ARG A 94 3.08 32.81 6.13
C ARG A 94 3.28 33.44 4.74
N PRO A 95 3.01 32.73 3.63
CA PRO A 95 3.06 33.28 2.27
C PRO A 95 2.26 34.57 2.07
N GLU A 96 1.20 34.79 2.84
CA GLU A 96 0.40 36.02 2.86
C GLU A 96 1.24 37.26 3.19
N ALA A 97 2.26 37.14 4.04
CA ALA A 97 3.20 38.23 4.33
C ALA A 97 4.02 38.67 3.10
N PHE A 98 4.09 37.80 2.09
CA PHE A 98 4.78 38.01 0.81
C PHE A 98 3.79 38.33 -0.33
N GLY A 99 2.51 38.56 -0.02
CA GLY A 99 1.47 38.95 -0.97
C GLY A 99 0.59 37.81 -1.49
N ALA A 100 0.64 36.61 -0.91
CA ALA A 100 -0.34 35.57 -1.23
C ALA A 100 -1.75 36.00 -0.80
N LEU A 101 -2.76 35.70 -1.62
CA LEU A 101 -4.16 36.01 -1.32
C LEU A 101 -4.87 34.91 -0.54
N ALA A 102 -4.37 33.68 -0.57
CA ALA A 102 -4.88 32.55 0.21
C ALA A 102 -6.40 32.28 0.02
N ASN A 103 -6.94 32.61 -1.16
CA ASN A 103 -8.36 32.50 -1.49
C ASN A 103 -8.70 31.32 -2.42
N GLY A 104 -7.72 30.48 -2.76
CA GLY A 104 -7.85 29.33 -3.65
C GLY A 104 -8.14 29.66 -5.12
N ALA A 105 -8.19 30.94 -5.49
CA ALA A 105 -8.55 31.44 -6.81
C ALA A 105 -7.37 32.09 -7.54
N ALA A 106 -6.64 32.97 -6.86
CA ALA A 106 -5.48 33.63 -7.45
C ALA A 106 -4.25 32.73 -7.42
N ASP A 107 -3.37 32.86 -8.42
CA ASP A 107 -2.09 32.15 -8.45
C ASP A 107 -1.12 32.78 -7.43
N ASP A 108 -0.87 32.06 -6.34
CA ASP A 108 -0.03 32.48 -5.21
C ASP A 108 1.44 32.05 -5.37
N THR A 109 1.82 31.50 -6.53
CA THR A 109 3.16 30.92 -6.76
C THR A 109 4.30 31.91 -6.52
N ALA A 110 4.11 33.18 -6.91
CA ALA A 110 5.13 34.21 -6.72
C ALA A 110 5.41 34.48 -5.23
N ALA A 111 4.36 34.60 -4.42
CA ALA A 111 4.46 34.83 -2.98
C ALA A 111 5.09 33.62 -2.26
N PHE A 112 4.74 32.40 -2.66
CA PHE A 112 5.39 31.17 -2.15
C PHE A 112 6.87 31.10 -2.48
N ASN A 113 7.27 31.49 -3.70
CA ASN A 113 8.68 31.54 -4.08
C ASN A 113 9.46 32.59 -3.27
N ALA A 114 8.87 33.77 -3.04
CA ALA A 114 9.46 34.79 -2.18
C ALA A 114 9.61 34.28 -0.74
N ALA A 115 8.57 33.65 -0.18
CA ALA A 115 8.61 33.05 1.15
C ALA A 115 9.70 31.97 1.27
N ARG A 116 9.82 31.09 0.28
CA ARG A 116 10.86 30.04 0.24
C ARG A 116 12.27 30.62 0.25
N ILE A 117 12.53 31.67 -0.53
CA ILE A 117 13.84 32.31 -0.62
C ILE A 117 14.18 32.98 0.72
N ALA A 118 13.24 33.75 1.28
CA ALA A 118 13.41 34.47 2.54
C ALA A 118 13.61 33.53 3.74
N LEU A 119 12.83 32.44 3.81
CA LEU A 119 12.86 31.51 4.93
C LEU A 119 14.01 30.49 4.84
N ALA A 120 14.61 30.31 3.67
CA ALA A 120 15.73 29.40 3.41
C ALA A 120 15.53 27.97 3.95
N ARG A 121 15.92 27.69 5.20
CA ARG A 121 15.79 26.37 5.87
C ARG A 121 14.64 26.28 6.87
N HIS A 122 13.97 27.40 7.15
CA HIS A 122 12.79 27.42 8.00
C HIS A 122 11.59 26.80 7.27
N ARG A 123 10.58 26.41 8.06
CA ARG A 123 9.34 25.83 7.53
C ARG A 123 8.42 26.95 7.06
N ILE A 124 7.78 26.74 5.91
CA ILE A 124 6.71 27.62 5.41
C ILE A 124 5.42 27.18 6.09
N LEU A 125 4.73 28.12 6.74
CA LEU A 125 3.41 27.89 7.34
C LEU A 125 2.32 28.33 6.35
N ALA A 126 1.45 27.42 5.94
CA ALA A 126 0.46 27.65 4.90
C ALA A 126 -0.94 27.14 5.30
N PRO A 127 -1.58 27.71 6.35
CA PRO A 127 -2.90 27.27 6.82
C PRO A 127 -4.09 27.69 5.92
N GLY A 128 -3.86 28.48 4.88
CA GLY A 128 -4.88 28.96 3.94
C GLY A 128 -5.11 28.07 2.70
N SER A 129 -5.88 28.59 1.74
CA SER A 129 -6.14 27.91 0.46
C SER A 129 -5.39 28.62 -0.66
N TYR A 130 -4.46 27.95 -1.32
CA TYR A 130 -3.55 28.57 -2.28
C TYR A 130 -3.62 27.84 -3.62
N ARG A 131 -3.49 28.59 -4.72
CA ARG A 131 -3.37 28.01 -6.06
C ARG A 131 -1.93 28.15 -6.53
N LEU A 132 -1.30 27.04 -6.88
CA LEU A 132 0.15 26.99 -7.15
C LEU A 132 0.46 26.30 -8.47
N ASN A 133 1.48 26.80 -9.16
CA ASN A 133 2.05 26.24 -10.37
C ASN A 133 3.45 25.68 -10.07
N ALA A 134 3.53 24.36 -9.86
CA ALA A 134 4.78 23.63 -9.62
C ALA A 134 5.66 24.27 -8.53
N PHE A 135 5.09 24.49 -7.34
CA PHE A 135 5.85 25.09 -6.23
C PHE A 135 7.00 24.16 -5.82
N ARG A 136 8.23 24.69 -5.80
CA ARG A 136 9.46 23.90 -5.59
C ARG A 136 9.95 24.00 -4.15
N LEU A 137 10.26 22.88 -3.52
CA LEU A 137 10.92 22.82 -2.21
C LEU A 137 12.23 22.04 -2.31
N THR A 138 13.31 22.56 -1.73
CA THR A 138 14.63 21.90 -1.69
C THR A 138 15.19 21.82 -0.29
N THR A 139 15.28 22.95 0.42
CA THR A 139 15.86 23.04 1.78
C THR A 139 14.82 23.27 2.87
N SER A 140 13.70 23.90 2.52
CA SER A 140 12.60 24.25 3.43
C SER A 140 11.61 23.10 3.57
N GLY A 141 10.93 23.03 4.71
CA GLY A 141 9.71 22.22 4.86
C GLY A 141 8.43 23.03 4.63
N LEU A 142 7.29 22.33 4.60
CA LEU A 142 5.95 22.92 4.50
C LEU A 142 5.06 22.39 5.62
N ASP A 143 4.31 23.28 6.26
CA ASP A 143 3.26 22.97 7.24
C ASP A 143 1.94 23.59 6.81
N GLY A 144 0.94 22.75 6.51
CA GLY A 144 -0.43 23.23 6.32
C GLY A 144 -1.18 23.45 7.63
N GLN A 145 -0.60 23.11 8.79
CA GLN A 145 -1.22 23.22 10.12
C GLN A 145 -2.60 22.54 10.23
N GLY A 146 -2.87 21.54 9.37
CA GLY A 146 -4.13 20.78 9.33
C GLY A 146 -5.26 21.41 8.50
N SER A 147 -5.13 22.67 8.07
CA SER A 147 -6.15 23.38 7.28
C SER A 147 -5.69 23.84 5.90
N GLY A 148 -4.37 23.79 5.64
CA GLY A 148 -3.77 24.23 4.39
C GLY A 148 -4.25 23.44 3.18
N VAL A 149 -4.60 24.12 2.10
CA VAL A 149 -4.97 23.52 0.81
C VAL A 149 -4.11 24.10 -0.29
N LEU A 150 -3.41 23.25 -1.04
CA LEU A 150 -2.66 23.61 -2.23
C LEU A 150 -3.35 23.02 -3.46
N THR A 151 -3.90 23.85 -4.32
CA THR A 151 -4.58 23.43 -5.56
C THR A 151 -3.70 23.75 -6.76
N ALA A 152 -3.65 22.85 -7.74
CA ALA A 152 -2.96 23.12 -9.00
C ALA A 152 -3.54 24.36 -9.71
N ALA A 153 -2.66 25.26 -10.15
CA ALA A 153 -3.01 26.33 -11.06
C ALA A 153 -3.41 25.78 -12.44
N ALA A 154 -4.14 26.58 -13.23
CA ALA A 154 -4.52 26.18 -14.58
C ALA A 154 -3.27 25.89 -15.42
N GLY A 155 -3.23 24.71 -16.05
CA GLY A 155 -2.11 24.26 -16.88
C GLY A 155 -0.88 23.78 -16.10
N ALA A 156 -0.90 23.76 -14.76
CA ALA A 156 0.20 23.23 -13.97
C ALA A 156 0.36 21.72 -14.19
N GLU A 157 1.59 21.25 -14.40
CA GLU A 157 1.86 19.80 -14.47
C GLU A 157 1.83 19.12 -13.11
N ARG A 158 2.14 19.89 -12.05
CA ARG A 158 2.30 19.41 -10.67
C ARG A 158 1.98 20.52 -9.68
N VAL A 159 1.49 20.16 -8.48
CA VAL A 159 1.26 21.13 -7.40
C VAL A 159 2.56 21.40 -6.66
N LEU A 160 3.19 20.33 -6.14
CA LEU A 160 4.39 20.39 -5.32
C LEU A 160 5.53 19.59 -5.94
N ALA A 161 6.69 20.23 -6.04
CA ALA A 161 7.90 19.69 -6.60
C ALA A 161 8.99 19.61 -5.51
N LEU A 162 9.36 18.40 -5.12
CA LEU A 162 10.34 18.15 -4.07
C LEU A 162 11.70 17.85 -4.70
N GLY A 163 12.74 18.55 -4.24
CA GLY A 163 14.10 18.47 -4.77
C GLY A 163 15.16 18.12 -3.74
N LEU A 164 16.39 17.98 -4.24
CA LEU A 164 17.61 17.73 -3.45
C LEU A 164 18.00 18.93 -2.57
N ASP A 165 18.40 18.67 -1.33
CA ASP A 165 19.23 19.58 -0.52
C ASP A 165 20.71 19.31 -0.82
N ALA A 166 21.30 20.12 -1.70
CA ALA A 166 22.69 19.98 -2.13
C ALA A 166 23.72 20.23 -1.00
N THR A 167 23.29 20.76 0.16
CA THR A 167 24.19 21.02 1.29
C THR A 167 24.26 19.85 2.27
N HIS A 168 23.17 19.10 2.42
CA HIS A 168 23.07 17.99 3.38
C HIS A 168 22.18 16.88 2.80
N HIS A 169 22.79 15.97 2.02
CA HIS A 169 22.07 14.97 1.24
C HIS A 169 21.17 14.02 2.08
N TRP A 170 21.51 13.78 3.36
CA TRP A 170 20.77 12.89 4.26
C TRP A 170 19.91 13.60 5.31
N ARG A 171 19.79 14.93 5.23
CA ARG A 171 18.88 15.67 6.11
C ARG A 171 17.45 15.48 5.64
N HIS A 172 16.59 14.99 6.54
CA HIS A 172 15.16 14.91 6.28
C HIS A 172 14.48 16.27 6.32
N ARG A 173 13.58 16.49 5.36
CA ARG A 173 12.69 17.65 5.27
C ARG A 173 11.25 17.15 5.30
N ALA A 174 10.29 18.02 5.59
CA ALA A 174 8.92 17.55 5.79
C ALA A 174 7.85 18.41 5.12
N VAL A 175 6.80 17.71 4.68
CA VAL A 175 5.52 18.26 4.23
C VAL A 175 4.47 17.69 5.19
N ARG A 176 3.73 18.55 5.89
CA ARG A 176 2.85 18.12 6.99
C ARG A 176 1.51 18.80 6.96
N GLY A 177 0.44 18.09 7.36
CA GLY A 177 -0.84 18.71 7.69
C GLY A 177 -1.47 19.49 6.54
N VAL A 178 -1.24 19.09 5.29
CA VAL A 178 -1.66 19.84 4.10
C VAL A 178 -2.51 18.98 3.17
N THR A 179 -3.52 19.59 2.57
CA THR A 179 -4.26 19.01 1.44
C THR A 179 -3.62 19.46 0.14
N ILE A 180 -3.37 18.53 -0.78
CA ILE A 180 -2.84 18.78 -2.12
C ILE A 180 -3.87 18.29 -3.14
N ASP A 181 -4.36 19.20 -3.99
CA ASP A 181 -5.41 18.95 -4.96
C ASP A 181 -4.89 19.13 -6.39
N GLY A 182 -4.84 18.04 -7.15
CA GLY A 182 -4.35 18.02 -8.53
C GLY A 182 -5.32 18.58 -9.58
N ASN A 183 -6.44 19.17 -9.14
CA ASN A 183 -7.44 19.83 -9.98
C ASN A 183 -7.96 18.91 -11.09
N THR A 184 -8.78 17.91 -10.75
CA THR A 184 -9.45 16.99 -11.70
C THR A 184 -8.51 16.07 -12.49
N ARG A 185 -7.43 15.61 -11.86
CA ARG A 185 -6.41 14.70 -12.39
C ARG A 185 -5.61 15.27 -13.56
N LEU A 186 -5.53 16.60 -13.65
CA LEU A 186 -4.73 17.28 -14.67
C LEU A 186 -3.27 17.43 -14.24
N SER A 187 -3.00 17.40 -12.93
CA SER A 187 -1.68 17.62 -12.34
C SER A 187 -1.27 16.50 -11.40
N ASP A 188 0.02 16.31 -11.24
CA ASP A 188 0.59 15.49 -10.17
C ASP A 188 0.49 16.23 -8.82
N GLY A 189 0.27 15.51 -7.73
CA GLY A 189 0.21 16.08 -6.39
C GLY A 189 1.60 16.47 -5.89
N ILE A 190 2.35 15.46 -5.45
CA ILE A 190 3.76 15.56 -5.09
C ILE A 190 4.60 14.87 -6.18
N ASP A 191 5.51 15.60 -6.80
CA ASP A 191 6.53 15.05 -7.71
C ASP A 191 7.92 15.21 -7.08
N PHE A 192 8.67 14.12 -6.98
CA PHE A 192 10.07 14.12 -6.56
C PHE A 192 11.00 14.49 -7.73
N SER A 193 10.74 15.67 -8.30
CA SER A 193 11.51 16.30 -9.36
C SER A 193 11.24 17.79 -9.26
N ASN A 194 12.29 18.59 -9.09
CA ASN A 194 12.17 20.05 -9.14
C ASN A 194 12.47 20.61 -10.54
N GLY A 195 12.74 19.73 -11.51
CA GLY A 195 13.12 20.08 -12.87
C GLY A 195 14.56 20.55 -12.99
N GLY A 196 15.40 20.23 -11.98
CA GLY A 196 16.82 20.57 -11.92
C GLY A 196 17.72 19.43 -12.38
N THR A 197 19.02 19.60 -12.15
CA THR A 197 19.99 18.51 -12.28
C THR A 197 19.94 17.62 -11.04
N ASN A 198 20.19 16.32 -11.22
CA ASN A 198 20.19 15.31 -10.16
C ASN A 198 18.83 15.08 -9.47
N ASP A 199 17.73 15.18 -10.21
CA ASP A 199 16.37 14.97 -9.67
C ASP A 199 16.20 13.58 -9.02
N GLU A 200 17.00 12.59 -9.40
CA GLU A 200 17.02 11.25 -8.78
C GLU A 200 17.49 11.25 -7.33
N ALA A 201 18.15 12.32 -6.88
CA ALA A 201 18.59 12.49 -5.52
C ALA A 201 17.55 13.20 -4.64
N SER A 202 16.36 13.53 -5.17
CA SER A 202 15.33 14.36 -4.52
C SER A 202 14.60 13.74 -3.33
N GLY A 203 15.01 12.54 -2.87
CA GLY A 203 14.40 11.85 -1.74
C GLY A 203 14.72 12.47 -0.36
N ARG A 204 14.55 11.70 0.71
CA ARG A 204 14.73 12.15 2.12
C ARG A 204 13.67 13.17 2.55
N TRP A 205 12.43 12.92 2.14
CA TRP A 205 11.27 13.66 2.60
C TRP A 205 10.42 12.84 3.56
N THR A 206 9.88 13.50 4.57
CA THR A 206 8.82 12.97 5.41
C THR A 206 7.50 13.66 5.04
N VAL A 207 6.54 12.92 4.52
CA VAL A 207 5.18 13.40 4.30
C VAL A 207 4.30 12.85 5.41
N GLU A 208 3.63 13.73 6.14
CA GLU A 208 2.94 13.37 7.38
C GLU A 208 1.55 14.01 7.49
N ALA A 209 0.56 13.24 7.91
CA ALA A 209 -0.81 13.73 8.18
C ALA A 209 -1.34 14.62 7.04
N SER A 210 -1.12 14.21 5.80
CA SER A 210 -1.41 15.00 4.60
C SER A 210 -2.39 14.25 3.70
N PHE A 211 -3.20 15.00 2.97
CA PHE A 211 -4.24 14.46 2.10
C PHE A 211 -3.99 14.87 0.66
N LEU A 212 -3.87 13.92 -0.26
CA LEU A 212 -3.68 14.18 -1.67
C LEU A 212 -4.92 13.73 -2.43
N ARG A 213 -5.43 14.54 -3.35
CA ARG A 213 -6.64 14.18 -4.10
C ARG A 213 -6.68 14.71 -5.51
N ASN A 214 -7.46 14.02 -6.34
CA ASN A 214 -7.77 14.43 -7.72
C ASN A 214 -6.49 14.70 -8.54
N CYS A 215 -5.45 13.90 -8.35
CA CYS A 215 -4.19 14.04 -9.07
C CYS A 215 -4.09 12.99 -10.18
N ARG A 216 -3.31 13.27 -11.22
CA ARG A 216 -2.88 12.20 -12.14
C ARG A 216 -2.07 11.16 -11.35
N HIS A 217 -1.03 11.61 -10.67
CA HIS A 217 -0.32 10.84 -9.66
C HIS A 217 -0.41 11.58 -8.33
N GLY A 218 -0.92 10.94 -7.27
CA GLY A 218 -0.88 11.53 -5.93
C GLY A 218 0.56 11.81 -5.51
N ILE A 219 1.38 10.77 -5.55
CA ILE A 219 2.82 10.84 -5.28
C ILE A 219 3.57 10.21 -6.45
N ARG A 220 4.50 10.96 -7.04
CA ARG A 220 5.26 10.54 -8.23
C ARG A 220 6.76 10.58 -7.99
N LYS A 221 7.43 9.46 -8.21
CA LYS A 221 8.90 9.35 -8.25
C LYS A 221 9.33 9.00 -9.66
N ARG A 222 9.53 10.01 -10.49
CA ARG A 222 9.79 9.85 -11.94
C ARG A 222 11.16 9.31 -12.31
N PHE A 223 12.14 9.58 -11.46
CA PHE A 223 13.56 9.31 -11.71
C PHE A 223 14.14 8.35 -10.67
N GLY A 224 13.27 7.69 -9.91
CA GLY A 224 13.65 7.09 -8.64
C GLY A 224 14.06 8.15 -7.61
N ASN A 225 14.29 7.68 -6.39
CA ASN A 225 14.97 8.33 -5.27
C ASN A 225 14.74 7.46 -4.02
N ILE A 226 15.45 7.72 -2.92
CA ILE A 226 15.41 6.87 -1.73
C ILE A 226 15.28 7.67 -0.43
N GLY A 227 14.88 6.99 0.64
CA GLY A 227 14.86 7.51 2.00
C GLY A 227 13.62 8.32 2.34
N ASN A 228 12.49 8.10 1.65
CA ASN A 228 11.25 8.82 1.98
C ASN A 228 10.45 8.09 3.06
N ILE A 229 9.70 8.86 3.83
CA ILE A 229 8.86 8.36 4.90
C ILE A 229 7.46 8.98 4.75
N PHE A 230 6.43 8.14 4.73
CA PHE A 230 5.04 8.54 4.64
C PHE A 230 4.33 8.09 5.91
N ARG A 231 3.73 9.02 6.66
CA ARG A 231 3.05 8.73 7.93
C ARG A 231 1.62 9.25 7.90
N SER A 232 0.64 8.36 8.03
CA SER A 232 -0.78 8.73 8.03
C SER A 232 -1.14 9.63 6.83
N VAL A 233 -0.70 9.22 5.64
CA VAL A 233 -0.96 9.95 4.39
C VAL A 233 -2.16 9.31 3.71
N SER A 234 -3.12 10.14 3.30
CA SER A 234 -4.28 9.70 2.54
C SER A 234 -4.17 10.18 1.09
N VAL A 235 -4.40 9.29 0.12
CA VAL A 235 -4.41 9.62 -1.31
C VAL A 235 -5.72 9.15 -1.92
N ARG A 236 -6.51 10.05 -2.52
CA ARG A 236 -7.83 9.70 -3.06
C ARG A 236 -8.11 10.20 -4.47
N ASN A 237 -8.87 9.40 -5.23
CA ASN A 237 -9.41 9.78 -6.53
C ASN A 237 -8.33 10.20 -7.55
N CYS A 238 -7.17 9.52 -7.54
CA CYS A 238 -6.09 9.76 -8.51
C CYS A 238 -6.14 8.76 -9.68
N ASP A 239 -5.29 8.89 -10.70
CA ASP A 239 -5.05 7.75 -11.60
C ASP A 239 -4.12 6.75 -10.92
N PHE A 240 -3.02 7.27 -10.36
CA PHE A 240 -2.12 6.54 -9.49
C PHE A 240 -2.05 7.17 -8.10
N GLY A 241 -2.13 6.34 -7.04
CA GLY A 241 -1.95 6.82 -5.67
C GLY A 241 -0.48 7.12 -5.37
N TYR A 242 0.33 6.06 -5.36
CA TYR A 242 1.79 6.06 -5.27
C TYR A 242 2.38 5.48 -6.56
N HIS A 243 3.17 6.27 -7.28
CA HIS A 243 3.78 5.86 -8.55
C HIS A 243 5.29 6.04 -8.49
N ALA A 244 6.00 4.92 -8.37
CA ALA A 244 7.45 4.90 -8.27
C ALA A 244 8.11 4.13 -9.40
N VAL A 245 8.97 4.81 -10.15
CA VAL A 245 9.81 4.19 -11.17
C VAL A 245 11.27 4.39 -10.85
N GLY A 246 12.12 3.42 -11.14
CA GLY A 246 13.56 3.62 -11.13
C GLY A 246 14.07 4.12 -12.49
N GLN A 247 15.30 4.64 -12.51
CA GLN A 247 15.93 5.14 -13.74
C GLN A 247 17.30 4.50 -13.97
N THR A 248 17.73 4.42 -15.23
CA THR A 248 19.00 3.79 -15.62
C THR A 248 20.20 4.74 -15.59
N THR A 249 20.02 6.03 -15.89
CA THR A 249 21.13 6.98 -16.00
C THR A 249 20.77 8.35 -15.42
N PRO A 250 21.45 8.78 -14.33
CA PRO A 250 22.28 7.95 -13.44
C PRO A 250 21.43 6.87 -12.76
N VAL A 251 22.00 5.72 -12.42
CA VAL A 251 21.23 4.63 -11.80
C VAL A 251 20.54 5.11 -10.52
N MET A 252 19.23 4.94 -10.44
CA MET A 252 18.46 5.19 -9.22
C MET A 252 17.26 4.26 -9.11
N HIS A 253 16.92 3.90 -7.87
CA HIS A 253 15.87 2.92 -7.57
C HIS A 253 14.52 3.60 -7.36
N GLY A 254 13.44 2.89 -7.71
CA GLY A 254 12.08 3.29 -7.38
C GLY A 254 11.72 3.09 -5.89
N GLY A 255 12.54 2.37 -5.13
CA GLY A 255 12.23 1.95 -3.76
C GLY A 255 12.91 2.74 -2.63
N CYS A 256 13.11 2.04 -1.50
CA CYS A 256 13.68 2.50 -0.22
C CYS A 256 12.82 3.57 0.47
N ASP A 257 11.53 3.28 0.58
CA ASP A 257 10.54 4.13 1.23
C ASP A 257 9.80 3.41 2.34
N LEU A 258 9.42 4.15 3.38
CA LEU A 258 8.67 3.61 4.51
C LEU A 258 7.29 4.26 4.59
N TRP A 259 6.24 3.45 4.58
CA TRP A 259 4.87 3.87 4.84
C TRP A 259 4.40 3.34 6.19
N HIS A 260 3.83 4.23 7.01
CA HIS A 260 3.25 3.91 8.31
C HIS A 260 1.83 4.48 8.41
N GLY A 261 0.84 3.62 8.23
CA GLY A 261 -0.57 3.98 8.21
C GLY A 261 -0.97 4.86 7.02
N GLY A 262 -2.26 5.18 6.97
CA GLY A 262 -2.86 6.01 5.92
C GLY A 262 -3.81 5.22 5.04
N GLU A 263 -4.15 5.79 3.90
CA GLU A 263 -5.15 5.24 3.00
C GLU A 263 -4.84 5.60 1.55
N ILE A 264 -5.01 4.66 0.61
CA ILE A 264 -5.03 4.96 -0.83
C ILE A 264 -6.30 4.40 -1.46
N ALA A 265 -7.18 5.29 -1.93
CA ALA A 265 -8.49 4.89 -2.42
C ALA A 265 -8.96 5.59 -3.69
N GLY A 266 -9.91 4.97 -4.40
CA GLY A 266 -10.53 5.56 -5.60
C GLY A 266 -9.58 5.77 -6.78
N CYS A 267 -8.41 5.11 -6.80
CA CYS A 267 -7.44 5.25 -7.87
C CYS A 267 -7.85 4.43 -9.10
N SER A 268 -7.98 5.07 -10.27
CA SER A 268 -8.52 4.39 -11.46
C SER A 268 -7.53 3.44 -12.13
N THR A 269 -6.22 3.63 -11.96
CA THR A 269 -5.20 2.80 -12.59
C THR A 269 -4.50 1.90 -11.58
N ALA A 270 -3.86 2.46 -10.57
CA ALA A 270 -3.29 1.68 -9.47
C ALA A 270 -3.18 2.51 -8.19
N ALA A 271 -3.56 1.96 -7.04
CA ALA A 271 -3.26 2.62 -5.76
C ALA A 271 -1.74 2.67 -5.51
N ILE A 272 -1.04 1.57 -5.73
CA ILE A 272 0.41 1.47 -5.62
C ILE A 272 0.97 0.90 -6.91
N TYR A 273 1.86 1.63 -7.58
CA TYR A 273 2.62 1.19 -8.74
C TYR A 273 4.12 1.34 -8.47
N ILE A 274 4.87 0.26 -8.65
CA ILE A 274 6.33 0.24 -8.52
C ILE A 274 6.92 -0.47 -9.74
N ASN A 275 7.83 0.19 -10.45
CA ASN A 275 8.60 -0.41 -11.55
C ASN A 275 10.08 -0.03 -11.43
N SER A 276 10.92 -0.95 -10.95
CA SER A 276 12.30 -0.61 -10.56
C SER A 276 13.33 -1.65 -11.05
N PRO A 277 13.62 -1.69 -12.37
CA PRO A 277 14.48 -2.71 -12.99
C PRO A 277 15.96 -2.66 -12.56
N GLN A 278 16.38 -1.61 -11.86
CA GLN A 278 17.77 -1.38 -11.46
C GLN A 278 18.22 -2.38 -10.40
N VAL A 279 19.41 -2.97 -10.61
CA VAL A 279 20.11 -3.80 -9.62
C VAL A 279 20.30 -3.03 -8.33
N GLY A 280 19.95 -3.64 -7.19
CA GLY A 280 20.08 -3.02 -5.88
C GLY A 280 18.82 -2.31 -5.39
N THR A 281 17.70 -2.40 -6.11
CA THR A 281 16.40 -1.95 -5.58
C THR A 281 16.08 -2.65 -4.24
N GLY A 282 15.32 -2.03 -3.35
CA GLY A 282 15.04 -2.63 -2.04
C GLY A 282 14.54 -1.64 -1.02
N GLY A 283 14.26 -2.14 0.19
CA GLY A 283 14.03 -1.35 1.39
C GLY A 283 12.70 -0.62 1.42
N THR A 284 11.74 -1.05 0.60
CA THR A 284 10.39 -0.48 0.59
C THR A 284 9.48 -1.30 1.48
N GLU A 285 8.80 -0.62 2.40
CA GLU A 285 7.86 -1.23 3.33
C GLU A 285 6.55 -0.42 3.39
N PHE A 286 5.44 -1.14 3.36
CA PHE A 286 4.11 -0.62 3.61
C PHE A 286 3.53 -1.28 4.86
N ASP A 287 3.41 -0.53 5.96
CA ASP A 287 2.90 -1.03 7.24
C ASP A 287 1.61 -0.30 7.65
N GLY A 288 0.53 -1.06 7.85
CA GLY A 288 -0.75 -0.55 8.35
C GLY A 288 -1.54 0.28 7.33
N LEU A 289 -1.29 0.09 6.03
CA LEU A 289 -1.93 0.85 4.97
C LEU A 289 -3.28 0.23 4.58
N VAL A 290 -4.31 1.08 4.46
CA VAL A 290 -5.60 0.73 3.86
C VAL A 290 -5.57 1.06 2.37
N VAL A 291 -5.90 0.09 1.52
CA VAL A 291 -6.01 0.27 0.07
C VAL A 291 -7.38 -0.21 -0.37
N GLU A 292 -8.28 0.73 -0.68
CA GLU A 292 -9.68 0.40 -0.90
C GLU A 292 -10.37 1.14 -2.04
N ASP A 293 -11.48 0.57 -2.53
CA ASP A 293 -12.34 1.19 -3.56
C ASP A 293 -11.57 1.63 -4.82
N ASN A 294 -10.50 0.92 -5.19
CA ASN A 294 -9.72 1.22 -6.38
C ASN A 294 -10.28 0.43 -7.59
N PRO A 295 -10.84 1.09 -8.63
CA PRO A 295 -11.31 0.38 -9.82
C PRO A 295 -10.19 -0.36 -10.56
N GLY A 296 -8.98 0.21 -10.55
CA GLY A 296 -7.78 -0.39 -11.11
C GLY A 296 -7.12 -1.39 -10.16
N MET A 297 -5.79 -1.45 -10.20
CA MET A 297 -4.99 -2.30 -9.31
C MET A 297 -4.98 -1.74 -7.89
N GLY A 298 -5.00 -2.62 -6.88
CA GLY A 298 -4.56 -2.24 -5.54
C GLY A 298 -3.05 -1.98 -5.56
N VAL A 299 -2.29 -3.03 -5.84
CA VAL A 299 -0.84 -3.02 -5.94
C VAL A 299 -0.41 -3.63 -7.27
N PHE A 300 0.44 -2.91 -8.01
CA PHE A 300 1.10 -3.39 -9.21
C PHE A 300 2.61 -3.21 -9.06
N VAL A 301 3.36 -4.31 -9.08
CA VAL A 301 4.82 -4.30 -9.00
C VAL A 301 5.38 -4.92 -10.27
N ALA A 302 6.31 -4.24 -10.91
CA ALA A 302 7.02 -4.68 -12.09
C ALA A 302 8.54 -4.60 -11.89
N ALA A 303 9.26 -5.53 -12.53
CA ALA A 303 10.72 -5.48 -12.66
C ALA A 303 11.48 -5.31 -11.34
N TRP A 304 11.01 -5.93 -10.25
CA TRP A 304 11.66 -5.93 -8.93
C TRP A 304 12.53 -7.19 -8.74
N ALA A 305 13.18 -7.67 -9.80
CA ALA A 305 13.84 -8.98 -9.79
C ALA A 305 15.21 -9.00 -9.07
N SER A 306 15.87 -7.85 -8.97
CA SER A 306 17.27 -7.71 -8.55
C SER A 306 17.42 -7.05 -7.17
N SER A 307 16.46 -7.34 -6.29
CA SER A 307 16.34 -6.63 -5.02
C SER A 307 17.32 -7.12 -3.94
N TYR A 308 17.92 -6.18 -3.20
CA TYR A 308 18.82 -6.50 -2.08
C TYR A 308 18.09 -6.81 -0.77
N THR A 309 16.88 -6.27 -0.59
CA THR A 309 16.04 -6.53 0.58
C THR A 309 14.58 -6.65 0.15
N PRO A 310 13.75 -7.42 0.87
CA PRO A 310 12.39 -7.67 0.43
C PRO A 310 11.55 -6.39 0.23
N LEU A 311 10.61 -6.45 -0.71
CA LEU A 311 9.47 -5.53 -0.73
C LEU A 311 8.44 -6.05 0.28
N VAL A 312 8.11 -5.25 1.29
CA VAL A 312 7.30 -5.70 2.43
C VAL A 312 5.95 -5.01 2.45
N PHE A 313 4.89 -5.79 2.62
CA PHE A 313 3.54 -5.34 2.95
C PHE A 313 3.12 -5.98 4.26
N ARG A 314 2.89 -5.19 5.31
CA ARG A 314 2.51 -5.65 6.64
C ARG A 314 1.24 -4.95 7.09
N ASN A 315 0.36 -5.68 7.80
CA ASN A 315 -0.92 -5.14 8.27
C ASN A 315 -1.70 -4.42 7.15
N PHE A 316 -1.62 -4.95 5.93
CA PHE A 316 -2.20 -4.33 4.75
C PHE A 316 -3.67 -4.74 4.61
N TRP A 317 -4.56 -3.76 4.49
CA TRP A 317 -6.00 -3.98 4.31
C TRP A 317 -6.40 -3.65 2.88
N GLY A 318 -6.66 -4.69 2.07
CA GLY A 318 -7.21 -4.56 0.73
C GLY A 318 -8.71 -4.82 0.72
N GLU A 319 -9.53 -3.84 0.33
CA GLU A 319 -10.99 -4.00 0.23
C GLU A 319 -11.54 -3.35 -1.04
N LYS A 320 -12.44 -4.04 -1.77
CA LYS A 320 -13.11 -3.49 -2.98
C LYS A 320 -12.16 -2.90 -4.02
N ASN A 321 -10.91 -3.39 -4.10
CA ASN A 321 -10.07 -3.08 -5.24
C ASN A 321 -10.45 -3.98 -6.42
N ALA A 322 -9.91 -3.65 -7.59
CA ALA A 322 -10.09 -4.44 -8.79
C ALA A 322 -11.57 -4.66 -9.13
N THR A 323 -12.35 -3.58 -9.05
CA THR A 323 -13.78 -3.55 -9.39
C THR A 323 -14.02 -3.24 -10.86
N GLY A 324 -13.04 -2.67 -11.57
CA GLY A 324 -13.05 -2.49 -13.01
C GLY A 324 -12.82 -3.79 -13.77
N GLY A 325 -13.29 -3.85 -15.03
CA GLY A 325 -13.11 -5.03 -15.89
C GLY A 325 -11.72 -5.17 -16.50
N ASN A 326 -11.04 -4.04 -16.79
CA ASN A 326 -9.68 -3.99 -17.28
C ASN A 326 -8.99 -2.71 -16.80
N VAL A 327 -7.66 -2.69 -16.85
CA VAL A 327 -6.84 -1.49 -16.67
C VAL A 327 -5.65 -1.53 -17.62
N THR A 328 -5.30 -0.38 -18.20
CA THR A 328 -4.15 -0.26 -19.08
C THR A 328 -2.97 0.33 -18.32
N ILE A 329 -1.84 -0.39 -18.27
CA ILE A 329 -0.58 0.04 -17.68
C ILE A 329 0.51 -0.13 -18.74
N ASP A 330 1.25 0.94 -19.02
CA ASP A 330 2.32 0.96 -20.04
C ASP A 330 1.88 0.42 -21.42
N GLY A 331 0.64 0.73 -21.80
CA GLY A 331 0.04 0.31 -23.09
C GLY A 331 -0.47 -1.14 -23.13
N LEU A 332 -0.31 -1.90 -22.04
CA LEU A 332 -0.77 -3.28 -21.92
C LEU A 332 -2.03 -3.35 -21.06
N SER A 333 -2.99 -4.18 -21.48
CA SER A 333 -4.24 -4.40 -20.75
C SER A 333 -4.06 -5.53 -19.73
N TYR A 334 -4.53 -5.28 -18.51
CA TYR A 334 -4.50 -6.22 -17.40
C TYR A 334 -5.89 -6.38 -16.79
N ALA A 335 -6.16 -7.57 -16.25
CA ALA A 335 -7.27 -7.77 -15.33
C ALA A 335 -6.86 -7.20 -13.96
N PRO A 336 -7.65 -6.28 -13.36
CA PRO A 336 -7.32 -5.73 -12.05
C PRO A 336 -7.20 -6.80 -10.95
N ARG A 337 -6.29 -6.56 -10.00
CA ARG A 337 -6.02 -7.40 -8.82
C ARG A 337 -5.76 -6.54 -7.59
N ASP A 338 -5.89 -7.11 -6.39
CA ASP A 338 -5.38 -6.46 -5.17
C ASP A 338 -3.86 -6.43 -5.20
N PHE A 339 -3.25 -7.53 -5.65
CA PHE A 339 -1.81 -7.64 -5.88
C PHE A 339 -1.54 -8.26 -7.25
N TYR A 340 -0.86 -7.51 -8.11
CA TYR A 340 -0.29 -8.00 -9.35
C TYR A 340 1.24 -7.86 -9.28
N LEU A 341 1.94 -8.97 -9.15
CA LEU A 341 3.38 -9.01 -8.97
C LEU A 341 4.01 -9.63 -10.22
N LYS A 342 4.75 -8.82 -10.99
CA LYS A 342 5.38 -9.20 -12.25
C LYS A 342 6.88 -9.01 -12.18
N ASP A 343 7.64 -10.07 -12.47
CA ASP A 343 9.11 -10.03 -12.42
C ASP A 343 9.64 -9.47 -11.10
N ALA A 344 8.98 -9.82 -9.98
CA ALA A 344 9.28 -9.32 -8.65
C ALA A 344 9.87 -10.41 -7.76
N ALA A 345 11.12 -10.24 -7.33
CA ALA A 345 11.78 -11.17 -6.43
C ALA A 345 11.71 -10.68 -4.98
N ALA A 346 11.64 -11.61 -4.03
CA ALA A 346 11.64 -11.31 -2.60
C ALA A 346 10.51 -10.36 -2.18
N VAL A 347 9.26 -10.68 -2.53
CA VAL A 347 8.09 -9.98 -1.98
C VAL A 347 7.61 -10.72 -0.74
N LEU A 348 7.41 -9.99 0.36
CA LEU A 348 6.91 -10.52 1.62
C LEU A 348 5.61 -9.79 1.98
N ILE A 349 4.52 -10.53 2.14
CA ILE A 349 3.24 -10.00 2.60
C ILE A 349 2.90 -10.68 3.91
N GLU A 350 2.76 -9.90 4.98
CA GLU A 350 2.59 -10.38 6.34
C GLU A 350 1.27 -9.89 6.93
N THR A 351 0.57 -10.72 7.71
CA THR A 351 -0.56 -10.28 8.56
C THR A 351 -1.63 -9.49 7.80
N SER A 352 -1.84 -9.82 6.52
CA SER A 352 -2.68 -9.04 5.59
C SER A 352 -3.79 -9.90 5.01
N ALA A 353 -4.87 -9.28 4.54
CA ALA A 353 -5.94 -9.98 3.84
C ALA A 353 -5.59 -10.20 2.36
N ILE A 354 -5.75 -11.42 1.87
CA ILE A 354 -5.45 -11.78 0.47
C ILE A 354 -6.74 -12.13 -0.26
N ARG A 355 -7.16 -11.26 -1.18
CA ARG A 355 -8.39 -11.43 -1.97
C ARG A 355 -8.09 -11.80 -3.41
N LYS A 356 -7.40 -10.96 -4.19
CA LYS A 356 -7.01 -11.28 -5.58
C LYS A 356 -5.51 -11.07 -5.78
N LEU A 357 -4.76 -12.16 -5.89
CA LEU A 357 -3.30 -12.15 -6.07
C LEU A 357 -2.90 -12.84 -7.38
N THR A 358 -2.10 -12.16 -8.20
CA THR A 358 -1.40 -12.77 -9.34
C THR A 358 0.10 -12.70 -9.10
N VAL A 359 0.76 -13.86 -9.15
CA VAL A 359 2.21 -14.06 -9.06
C VAL A 359 2.73 -14.44 -10.44
N ASP A 360 3.20 -13.47 -11.20
CA ASP A 360 3.70 -13.60 -12.57
C ASP A 360 5.24 -13.53 -12.57
N ASN A 361 5.90 -14.66 -12.84
CA ASN A 361 7.38 -14.78 -12.80
C ASN A 361 8.01 -14.12 -11.55
N SER A 362 7.33 -14.27 -10.40
CA SER A 362 7.65 -13.56 -9.16
C SER A 362 7.86 -14.54 -8.02
N ARG A 363 8.57 -14.12 -6.96
CA ARG A 363 8.82 -14.93 -5.76
C ARG A 363 8.22 -14.25 -4.53
N VAL A 364 7.21 -14.89 -3.97
CA VAL A 364 6.34 -14.27 -2.95
C VAL A 364 6.22 -15.19 -1.74
N VAL A 365 6.35 -14.61 -0.55
CA VAL A 365 6.03 -15.25 0.72
C VAL A 365 4.82 -14.55 1.32
N LEU A 366 3.79 -15.32 1.64
CA LEU A 366 2.65 -14.90 2.45
C LEU A 366 2.82 -15.50 3.85
N ASP A 367 2.81 -14.66 4.87
CA ASP A 367 3.04 -15.11 6.24
C ASP A 367 1.99 -14.53 7.20
N ALA A 368 1.33 -15.39 7.96
CA ALA A 368 0.24 -14.99 8.86
C ALA A 368 -0.92 -14.24 8.17
N CYS A 369 -1.06 -14.39 6.85
CA CYS A 369 -2.12 -13.74 6.08
C CYS A 369 -3.49 -14.38 6.28
N PHE A 370 -4.53 -13.56 6.12
CA PHE A 370 -5.92 -13.98 6.16
C PHE A 370 -6.42 -14.35 4.76
N PHE A 371 -7.14 -15.46 4.69
CA PHE A 371 -7.74 -16.01 3.47
C PHE A 371 -9.20 -16.34 3.72
N ASP A 372 -10.04 -16.16 2.70
CA ASP A 372 -11.44 -16.59 2.76
C ASP A 372 -11.92 -17.25 1.46
N ASP A 373 -13.22 -17.47 1.37
CA ASP A 373 -13.87 -18.14 0.24
C ASP A 373 -13.94 -17.31 -1.05
N GLN A 374 -13.58 -16.03 -0.99
CA GLN A 374 -13.45 -15.18 -2.18
C GLN A 374 -11.98 -15.00 -2.59
N THR A 375 -11.03 -15.55 -1.83
CA THR A 375 -9.61 -15.53 -2.22
C THR A 375 -9.40 -16.24 -3.57
N GLN A 376 -8.78 -15.51 -4.50
CA GLN A 376 -8.34 -15.93 -5.82
C GLN A 376 -6.83 -15.72 -5.93
N ILE A 377 -6.11 -16.79 -6.25
CA ILE A 377 -4.65 -16.75 -6.41
C ILE A 377 -4.28 -17.42 -7.73
N GLU A 378 -3.50 -16.70 -8.53
CA GLU A 378 -2.94 -17.17 -9.80
C GLU A 378 -1.41 -17.17 -9.69
N VAL A 379 -0.78 -18.30 -10.01
CA VAL A 379 0.68 -18.40 -10.10
C VAL A 379 1.01 -18.82 -11.53
N ILE A 380 1.67 -17.94 -12.27
CA ILE A 380 1.89 -18.08 -13.72
C ILE A 380 3.36 -17.81 -14.09
N ASN A 381 3.75 -18.23 -15.29
CA ASN A 381 5.07 -17.97 -15.89
C ASN A 381 6.26 -18.31 -14.96
N GLY A 382 6.16 -19.41 -14.20
CA GLY A 382 7.22 -19.85 -13.31
C GLY A 382 7.28 -19.13 -11.96
N GLY A 383 6.23 -18.37 -11.60
CA GLY A 383 6.09 -17.79 -10.27
C GLY A 383 6.18 -18.82 -9.14
N VAL A 384 6.68 -18.38 -7.99
CA VAL A 384 6.82 -19.18 -6.77
C VAL A 384 6.09 -18.47 -5.65
N LEU A 385 5.17 -19.19 -5.02
CA LEU A 385 4.38 -18.72 -3.89
C LEU A 385 4.56 -19.67 -2.71
N GLN A 386 5.01 -19.12 -1.58
CA GLN A 386 5.06 -19.82 -0.31
C GLN A 386 4.03 -19.21 0.64
N ILE A 387 3.20 -20.05 1.27
CA ILE A 387 2.21 -19.61 2.25
C ILE A 387 2.50 -20.28 3.57
N THR A 388 2.81 -19.48 4.59
CA THR A 388 3.13 -19.96 5.94
C THR A 388 2.20 -19.32 6.96
N ARG A 389 1.95 -20.04 8.05
CA ARG A 389 1.13 -19.59 9.18
C ARG A 389 -0.23 -19.04 8.74
N ALA A 390 -0.87 -19.63 7.74
CA ALA A 390 -2.10 -19.06 7.19
C ALA A 390 -3.25 -19.02 8.22
N ASN A 391 -3.99 -17.92 8.21
CA ASN A 391 -5.24 -17.73 8.94
C ASN A 391 -6.40 -17.91 7.95
N VAL A 392 -7.09 -19.03 8.00
CA VAL A 392 -8.01 -19.43 6.94
C VAL A 392 -9.45 -19.41 7.44
N ASP A 393 -10.31 -18.63 6.81
CA ASP A 393 -11.77 -18.64 6.97
C ASP A 393 -12.41 -19.05 5.63
N GLY A 394 -11.98 -20.20 5.14
CA GLY A 394 -12.20 -20.65 3.76
C GLY A 394 -11.00 -20.32 2.85
N LEU A 395 -10.81 -21.13 1.82
CA LEU A 395 -9.80 -20.89 0.78
C LEU A 395 -10.15 -21.71 -0.45
N ARG A 396 -10.19 -21.08 -1.62
CA ARG A 396 -10.56 -21.70 -2.91
C ARG A 396 -9.45 -21.61 -3.95
N ALA A 397 -8.20 -21.73 -3.51
CA ALA A 397 -7.04 -21.64 -4.39
C ALA A 397 -6.20 -22.94 -4.37
N ALA A 398 -5.73 -23.35 -5.55
CA ALA A 398 -4.87 -24.51 -5.73
C ALA A 398 -3.40 -24.21 -5.38
N VAL A 399 -3.19 -23.70 -4.16
CA VAL A 399 -1.89 -23.26 -3.64
C VAL A 399 -1.42 -24.16 -2.50
N VAL A 400 -0.10 -24.22 -2.30
CA VAL A 400 0.49 -24.94 -1.17
C VAL A 400 0.46 -24.07 0.07
N VAL A 401 -0.14 -24.57 1.15
CA VAL A 401 -0.17 -23.93 2.47
C VAL A 401 0.68 -24.76 3.43
N ASP A 402 1.90 -24.29 3.68
CA ASP A 402 2.94 -24.98 4.46
C ASP A 402 2.56 -25.17 5.92
N SER A 403 1.84 -24.22 6.51
CA SER A 403 1.37 -24.25 7.89
C SER A 403 0.16 -23.35 8.10
N LEU A 404 -0.62 -23.68 9.12
CA LEU A 404 -1.83 -22.98 9.53
C LEU A 404 -1.65 -22.45 10.96
N ILE A 405 -2.17 -21.26 11.25
CA ILE A 405 -2.36 -20.75 12.63
C ILE A 405 -3.83 -20.73 13.05
N ARG A 406 -4.75 -20.79 12.08
CA ARG A 406 -6.18 -20.79 12.32
C ARG A 406 -6.94 -21.38 11.13
N SER A 407 -8.02 -22.09 11.43
CA SER A 407 -9.06 -22.51 10.49
C SER A 407 -10.43 -22.14 11.07
N ALA A 408 -10.85 -20.90 10.84
CA ALA A 408 -11.99 -20.28 11.52
C ALA A 408 -13.34 -20.85 11.06
N ARG A 409 -13.45 -21.26 9.80
CA ARG A 409 -14.71 -21.73 9.23
C ARG A 409 -14.99 -23.17 9.67
N ALA A 410 -16.19 -23.39 10.19
CA ALA A 410 -16.67 -24.76 10.36
C ALA A 410 -16.72 -25.47 9.01
N ALA A 411 -16.70 -26.80 9.07
CA ALA A 411 -17.06 -27.66 7.97
C ALA A 411 -18.38 -27.17 7.36
N GLY A 412 -18.32 -26.76 6.10
CA GLY A 412 -19.46 -26.30 5.35
C GLY A 412 -19.11 -26.18 3.88
N SER A 413 -20.07 -25.70 3.09
CA SER A 413 -19.73 -25.08 1.82
C SER A 413 -18.63 -24.06 2.06
N PHE A 414 -17.55 -24.14 1.27
CA PHE A 414 -16.38 -23.26 1.38
C PHE A 414 -15.45 -23.50 2.57
N ALA A 415 -15.51 -24.66 3.23
CA ALA A 415 -14.46 -25.07 4.18
C ALA A 415 -13.06 -25.02 3.53
N ALA A 416 -12.05 -24.75 4.36
CA ALA A 416 -10.66 -24.67 3.93
C ALA A 416 -10.17 -26.00 3.35
N ALA A 417 -9.91 -26.05 2.05
CA ALA A 417 -9.04 -27.09 1.50
C ALA A 417 -8.13 -26.54 0.42
N HIS A 418 -6.90 -27.02 0.46
CA HIS A 418 -5.76 -26.50 -0.27
C HIS A 418 -4.77 -27.62 -0.50
N ARG A 419 -3.69 -27.33 -1.22
CA ARG A 419 -2.57 -28.26 -1.30
C ARG A 419 -1.81 -28.15 0.02
N ALA A 420 -1.72 -29.24 0.76
CA ALA A 420 -0.88 -29.32 1.94
C ALA A 420 0.54 -29.72 1.53
N PRO A 421 1.57 -29.41 2.34
CA PRO A 421 2.90 -29.96 2.13
C PRO A 421 2.85 -31.49 2.20
N PRO A 422 3.74 -32.18 1.46
CA PRO A 422 3.88 -33.63 1.56
C PRO A 422 4.08 -34.08 3.01
N ARG A 423 3.49 -35.21 3.35
CA ARG A 423 3.74 -35.85 4.65
C ARG A 423 5.14 -36.44 4.66
N THR A 424 5.91 -36.16 5.71
CA THR A 424 7.35 -36.44 5.74
C THR A 424 7.72 -37.62 6.64
N HIS A 425 6.83 -38.04 7.52
CA HIS A 425 7.04 -39.14 8.45
C HIS A 425 5.72 -39.74 8.92
N GLN A 426 5.80 -40.92 9.53
CA GLN A 426 4.68 -41.60 10.18
C GLN A 426 4.71 -41.36 11.70
N THR A 427 3.54 -41.28 12.34
CA THR A 427 3.44 -41.22 13.81
C THR A 427 2.32 -42.09 14.35
N ARG A 428 2.56 -42.71 15.52
CA ARG A 428 1.53 -43.33 16.36
C ARG A 428 1.14 -42.43 17.55
N SER A 429 1.97 -41.42 17.85
CA SER A 429 1.72 -40.48 18.93
C SER A 429 0.96 -39.28 18.37
N LEU A 430 -0.26 -39.08 18.84
CA LEU A 430 -1.09 -37.94 18.47
C LEU A 430 -1.12 -36.91 19.61
N PRO A 431 -1.25 -35.62 19.30
CA PRO A 431 -1.39 -34.59 20.34
C PRO A 431 -2.74 -34.74 21.06
N GLY A 432 -2.68 -34.70 22.40
CA GLY A 432 -3.84 -34.59 23.29
C GLY A 432 -4.93 -35.62 22.99
N SER A 433 -6.11 -35.16 22.60
CA SER A 433 -7.29 -36.03 22.35
C SER A 433 -7.30 -36.75 20.99
N GLY A 434 -6.18 -36.74 20.27
CA GLY A 434 -6.08 -37.26 18.91
C GLY A 434 -6.56 -38.71 18.76
N VAL A 435 -7.43 -38.96 17.79
CA VAL A 435 -7.92 -40.31 17.41
C VAL A 435 -7.82 -40.51 15.91
N VAL A 436 -7.09 -41.56 15.48
CA VAL A 436 -7.09 -41.99 14.07
C VAL A 436 -8.46 -42.56 13.72
N ARG A 437 -9.21 -41.88 12.86
CA ARG A 437 -10.48 -42.39 12.31
C ARG A 437 -10.26 -43.21 11.04
N ALA A 438 -9.26 -42.81 10.26
CA ALA A 438 -8.78 -43.56 9.11
C ALA A 438 -7.32 -43.25 8.84
N SER A 439 -6.57 -44.29 8.46
CA SER A 439 -5.26 -44.18 7.83
C SER A 439 -5.17 -45.29 6.81
N ARG A 440 -4.97 -44.93 5.54
CA ARG A 440 -5.03 -45.86 4.41
C ARG A 440 -3.81 -45.66 3.52
N SER A 441 -3.05 -46.73 3.34
CA SER A 441 -2.18 -46.91 2.16
C SER A 441 -3.04 -47.48 1.03
N PHE A 442 -2.79 -47.02 -0.19
CA PHE A 442 -3.38 -47.56 -1.41
C PHE A 442 -2.47 -48.63 -2.06
N GLY A 443 -1.31 -48.92 -1.48
CA GLY A 443 -0.51 -50.10 -1.83
C GLY A 443 -1.33 -51.38 -1.66
N GLY A 444 -1.32 -52.23 -2.68
CA GLY A 444 -2.12 -53.46 -2.73
C GLY A 444 -3.63 -53.28 -2.97
N THR A 445 -4.14 -52.04 -3.11
CA THR A 445 -5.55 -51.81 -3.44
C THR A 445 -5.87 -52.31 -4.85
N THR A 446 -6.84 -53.22 -5.00
CA THR A 446 -7.20 -53.81 -6.31
C THR A 446 -8.37 -53.09 -7.00
N ALA A 447 -9.26 -52.45 -6.23
CA ALA A 447 -10.36 -51.66 -6.77
C ALA A 447 -10.89 -50.63 -5.77
N ILE A 448 -11.59 -49.61 -6.27
CA ILE A 448 -12.35 -48.63 -5.48
C ILE A 448 -13.80 -48.50 -5.99
N PRO A 449 -14.76 -48.11 -5.12
CA PRO A 449 -16.14 -47.88 -5.55
C PRO A 449 -16.23 -46.75 -6.60
N ALA A 450 -17.00 -46.98 -7.66
CA ALA A 450 -17.41 -45.97 -8.65
C ALA A 450 -18.92 -45.72 -8.50
N ASP A 451 -19.35 -44.46 -8.51
CA ASP A 451 -20.76 -44.11 -8.32
C ASP A 451 -21.33 -43.61 -9.65
N SER A 452 -21.89 -44.54 -10.41
CA SER A 452 -22.68 -44.31 -11.60
C SER A 452 -23.69 -45.45 -11.71
N PRO A 453 -24.92 -45.21 -12.19
CA PRO A 453 -25.99 -46.22 -12.20
C PRO A 453 -25.71 -47.50 -13.03
N SER A 454 -24.52 -47.68 -13.62
CA SER A 454 -24.21 -48.81 -14.49
C SER A 454 -22.75 -49.30 -14.51
N THR A 455 -21.91 -49.08 -13.48
CA THR A 455 -20.48 -49.50 -13.55
C THR A 455 -19.96 -50.26 -12.33
N GLU A 456 -19.24 -51.33 -12.65
CA GLU A 456 -18.32 -52.10 -11.78
C GLU A 456 -17.29 -51.19 -11.05
N PRO A 457 -16.71 -51.66 -9.92
CA PRO A 457 -15.63 -50.95 -9.23
C PRO A 457 -14.48 -50.59 -10.16
N LEU A 458 -13.90 -49.41 -9.94
CA LEU A 458 -12.75 -48.94 -10.71
C LEU A 458 -11.52 -49.76 -10.28
N GLN A 459 -11.07 -50.64 -11.17
CA GLN A 459 -9.91 -51.48 -10.92
C GLN A 459 -8.62 -50.66 -10.93
N SER A 460 -7.65 -51.05 -10.11
CA SER A 460 -6.32 -50.43 -10.06
C SER A 460 -5.21 -51.38 -10.50
N THR A 461 -4.18 -50.77 -11.08
CA THR A 461 -2.86 -51.40 -11.25
C THR A 461 -1.91 -50.87 -10.19
N GLN A 462 -1.15 -51.75 -9.56
CA GLN A 462 -0.11 -51.37 -8.61
C GLN A 462 1.14 -50.87 -9.33
N VAL A 463 1.67 -49.73 -8.90
CA VAL A 463 2.87 -49.10 -9.46
C VAL A 463 3.85 -48.72 -8.36
N ILE A 464 5.15 -48.83 -8.63
CA ILE A 464 6.22 -48.44 -7.70
C ILE A 464 6.42 -46.92 -7.79
N ASP A 465 5.56 -46.18 -7.09
CA ASP A 465 5.54 -44.71 -7.07
C ASP A 465 4.92 -44.17 -5.76
N GLY A 466 4.89 -44.99 -4.70
CA GLY A 466 4.37 -44.58 -3.39
C GLY A 466 5.36 -43.76 -2.56
N ALA A 467 5.03 -43.51 -1.29
CA ALA A 467 5.89 -42.76 -0.36
C ALA A 467 6.27 -43.61 0.86
N PHE A 468 5.31 -43.90 1.73
CA PHE A 468 5.55 -44.73 2.91
C PHE A 468 5.38 -46.21 2.61
N ASP A 469 4.38 -46.54 1.79
CA ASP A 469 4.32 -47.79 1.03
C ASP A 469 5.04 -47.57 -0.30
N PRO A 470 5.92 -48.48 -0.76
CA PRO A 470 6.55 -48.35 -2.07
C PRO A 470 5.54 -48.40 -3.23
N GLN A 471 4.36 -48.99 -3.02
CA GLN A 471 3.32 -49.13 -4.03
C GLN A 471 2.25 -48.02 -3.93
N ALA A 472 1.74 -47.61 -5.09
CA ALA A 472 0.57 -46.75 -5.24
C ALA A 472 -0.44 -47.42 -6.17
N ALA A 473 -1.72 -47.10 -6.00
CA ALA A 473 -2.78 -47.58 -6.89
C ALA A 473 -2.98 -46.60 -8.03
N GLN A 474 -2.85 -47.06 -9.28
CA GLN A 474 -3.16 -46.31 -10.49
C GLN A 474 -4.54 -46.70 -11.02
N PHE A 475 -5.36 -45.70 -11.32
CA PHE A 475 -6.71 -45.86 -11.83
C PHE A 475 -6.87 -45.15 -13.19
N SER A 476 -7.66 -45.76 -14.08
CA SER A 476 -8.05 -45.19 -15.38
C SER A 476 -9.53 -44.89 -15.37
N GLN A 477 -9.91 -43.62 -15.23
CA GLN A 477 -11.30 -43.18 -15.17
C GLN A 477 -11.76 -42.69 -16.55
N SER A 478 -12.88 -43.22 -17.03
CA SER A 478 -13.48 -42.81 -18.31
C SER A 478 -14.16 -41.43 -18.21
N ALA A 479 -14.53 -40.86 -19.35
CA ALA A 479 -15.39 -39.67 -19.38
C ALA A 479 -16.77 -39.99 -18.77
N ASN A 480 -17.39 -38.98 -18.18
CA ASN A 480 -18.68 -39.03 -17.48
C ASN A 480 -18.76 -39.98 -16.27
N GLN A 481 -17.63 -40.31 -15.64
CA GLN A 481 -17.59 -41.11 -14.41
C GLN A 481 -17.35 -40.26 -13.16
N GLN A 482 -17.88 -40.72 -12.01
CA GLN A 482 -17.58 -40.18 -10.69
C GLN A 482 -17.05 -41.28 -9.77
N VAL A 483 -16.06 -40.93 -8.95
CA VAL A 483 -15.43 -41.84 -7.99
C VAL A 483 -15.52 -41.22 -6.60
N PHE A 484 -15.92 -42.01 -5.60
CA PHE A 484 -16.05 -41.57 -4.21
C PHE A 484 -15.13 -42.38 -3.29
N LEU A 485 -14.22 -41.68 -2.62
CA LEU A 485 -13.23 -42.25 -1.71
C LEU A 485 -13.56 -41.84 -0.28
N ASN A 486 -14.42 -42.62 0.37
CA ASN A 486 -14.86 -42.37 1.74
C ASN A 486 -13.74 -42.70 2.73
N LEU A 487 -13.32 -41.74 3.56
CA LEU A 487 -12.33 -41.98 4.61
C LEU A 487 -12.96 -42.50 5.89
N GLY A 488 -14.12 -41.99 6.30
CA GLY A 488 -14.79 -42.43 7.50
C GLY A 488 -15.83 -41.45 8.03
N GLY A 489 -16.38 -41.78 9.19
CA GLY A 489 -17.37 -40.97 9.90
C GLY A 489 -16.77 -39.78 10.64
N VAL A 490 -17.54 -38.71 10.74
CA VAL A 490 -17.24 -37.50 11.53
C VAL A 490 -18.35 -37.24 12.55
N THR A 491 -18.00 -36.62 13.67
CA THR A 491 -18.88 -36.32 14.81
C THR A 491 -18.98 -34.83 14.97
N ASP A 492 -20.20 -34.34 15.20
CA ASP A 492 -20.46 -32.92 15.42
C ASP A 492 -19.56 -32.31 16.52
N GLY A 493 -19.14 -31.07 16.29
CA GLY A 493 -18.32 -30.27 17.19
C GLY A 493 -16.84 -30.61 17.25
N ARG A 494 -16.41 -31.76 16.71
CA ARG A 494 -15.00 -32.21 16.72
C ARG A 494 -14.19 -31.60 15.59
N TRP A 495 -12.88 -31.52 15.80
CA TRP A 495 -11.93 -31.04 14.80
C TRP A 495 -11.30 -32.20 14.04
N TYR A 496 -11.03 -31.99 12.75
CA TYR A 496 -10.47 -33.01 11.89
C TYR A 496 -9.30 -32.47 11.07
N VAL A 497 -8.25 -33.29 10.98
CA VAL A 497 -7.24 -33.18 9.93
C VAL A 497 -7.49 -34.29 8.93
N TYR A 498 -7.65 -33.91 7.67
CA TYR A 498 -7.87 -34.85 6.57
C TYR A 498 -6.89 -34.59 5.45
N THR A 499 -6.37 -35.66 4.84
CA THR A 499 -5.50 -35.54 3.67
C THR A 499 -5.67 -36.69 2.70
N TRP A 500 -5.47 -36.42 1.42
CA TRP A 500 -5.30 -37.40 0.35
C TRP A 500 -4.08 -37.04 -0.48
N ASP A 501 -3.24 -38.03 -0.75
CA ASP A 501 -2.14 -37.91 -1.68
C ASP A 501 -2.58 -38.42 -3.04
N TRP A 502 -2.56 -37.53 -4.04
CA TRP A 502 -3.00 -37.81 -5.39
C TRP A 502 -1.95 -37.35 -6.42
N LYS A 503 -1.95 -37.98 -7.59
CA LYS A 503 -1.08 -37.62 -8.71
C LYS A 503 -1.82 -37.78 -10.03
N GLN A 504 -1.83 -36.73 -10.83
CA GLN A 504 -2.35 -36.75 -12.19
C GLN A 504 -1.30 -37.37 -13.12
N VAL A 505 -1.64 -38.42 -13.87
CA VAL A 505 -0.70 -39.10 -14.78
C VAL A 505 -0.94 -38.68 -16.23
N SER A 506 -2.20 -38.64 -16.65
CA SER A 506 -2.61 -38.19 -18.00
C SER A 506 -4.08 -37.74 -17.98
N GLY A 507 -4.49 -37.00 -19.02
CA GLY A 507 -5.81 -36.33 -19.04
C GLY A 507 -5.93 -35.31 -17.91
N ALA A 508 -7.14 -34.84 -17.61
CA ALA A 508 -7.42 -34.00 -16.43
C ALA A 508 -8.84 -34.27 -15.92
N PRO A 509 -9.05 -34.45 -14.60
CA PRO A 509 -10.39 -34.49 -14.05
C PRO A 509 -11.08 -33.13 -14.23
N SER A 510 -12.39 -33.14 -14.38
CA SER A 510 -13.18 -31.90 -14.44
C SER A 510 -13.27 -31.22 -13.08
N SER A 511 -13.29 -32.00 -12.00
CA SER A 511 -13.14 -31.49 -10.63
C SER A 511 -12.71 -32.59 -9.66
N ILE A 512 -12.03 -32.19 -8.59
CA ILE A 512 -11.79 -33.01 -7.41
C ILE A 512 -12.37 -32.24 -6.23
N THR A 513 -13.38 -32.80 -5.58
CA THR A 513 -14.16 -32.14 -4.53
C THR A 513 -14.18 -32.97 -3.26
N LEU A 514 -14.25 -32.34 -2.10
CA LEU A 514 -14.55 -33.04 -0.85
C LEU A 514 -16.07 -33.06 -0.68
N VAL A 515 -16.65 -34.21 -0.35
CA VAL A 515 -18.11 -34.44 -0.27
C VAL A 515 -18.47 -35.33 0.92
N GLY A 516 -19.71 -35.23 1.42
CA GLY A 516 -20.17 -35.98 2.59
C GLY A 516 -21.58 -35.59 3.02
N GLY A 517 -22.30 -36.51 3.68
CA GLY A 517 -23.70 -36.34 4.11
C GLY A 517 -23.92 -35.28 5.19
N THR A 518 -22.84 -34.84 5.84
CA THR A 518 -22.77 -33.57 6.55
C THR A 518 -21.54 -32.81 6.07
N THR A 519 -21.71 -31.51 5.95
CA THR A 519 -21.00 -30.64 4.99
C THR A 519 -19.52 -30.44 5.35
N LEU A 520 -18.63 -31.40 5.11
CA LEU A 520 -17.17 -31.15 4.95
C LEU A 520 -16.86 -30.85 3.47
N SER A 521 -17.78 -30.18 2.76
CA SER A 521 -17.74 -30.09 1.30
C SER A 521 -17.30 -28.73 0.77
N SER A 522 -16.25 -28.74 -0.03
CA SER A 522 -15.88 -27.64 -0.90
C SER A 522 -16.05 -28.07 -2.35
N GLY A 523 -17.01 -27.44 -3.04
CA GLY A 523 -17.06 -27.46 -4.50
C GLY A 523 -15.84 -26.72 -5.04
N PHE A 524 -14.82 -27.48 -5.42
CA PHE A 524 -13.61 -26.98 -6.04
C PHE A 524 -13.72 -26.94 -7.56
N ALA A 525 -13.20 -25.86 -8.15
CA ALA A 525 -12.56 -25.92 -9.44
C ALA A 525 -11.10 -26.31 -9.21
N ALA A 526 -10.70 -27.47 -9.76
CA ALA A 526 -9.34 -27.99 -9.92
C ALA A 526 -8.29 -27.66 -8.82
N LEU A 527 -8.30 -28.40 -7.70
CA LEU A 527 -7.06 -28.70 -6.94
C LEU A 527 -6.13 -29.66 -7.73
N SER A 528 -6.16 -29.61 -9.07
CA SER A 528 -5.44 -30.55 -9.92
C SER A 528 -3.95 -30.45 -9.63
N ALA A 529 -3.30 -31.57 -9.37
CA ALA A 529 -1.85 -31.62 -9.29
C ALA A 529 -1.24 -31.14 -10.62
N PRO A 530 -0.06 -30.51 -10.61
CA PRO A 530 0.76 -30.45 -11.81
C PRO A 530 0.91 -31.87 -12.39
N LEU A 531 0.82 -31.99 -13.71
CA LEU A 531 0.91 -33.28 -14.39
C LEU A 531 2.19 -34.01 -13.98
N GLY A 532 2.05 -35.27 -13.54
CA GLY A 532 3.17 -36.11 -13.13
C GLY A 532 3.75 -35.81 -11.74
N GLN A 533 3.11 -34.96 -10.92
CA GLN A 533 3.58 -34.65 -9.57
C GLN A 533 2.60 -35.12 -8.48
N TRP A 534 3.14 -35.61 -7.37
CA TRP A 534 2.35 -35.90 -6.16
C TRP A 534 1.89 -34.60 -5.51
N THR A 535 0.62 -34.53 -5.14
CA THR A 535 0.03 -33.42 -4.38
C THR A 535 -0.77 -33.99 -3.23
N THR A 536 -0.45 -33.54 -2.01
CA THR A 536 -1.29 -33.76 -0.85
C THR A 536 -2.39 -32.71 -0.85
N MET A 537 -3.65 -33.12 -0.94
CA MET A 537 -4.79 -32.24 -0.71
C MET A 537 -5.27 -32.44 0.71
N GLY A 538 -5.65 -31.37 1.40
CA GLY A 538 -6.15 -31.51 2.77
C GLY A 538 -6.49 -30.19 3.44
N GLY A 539 -6.82 -30.29 4.71
CA GLY A 539 -7.19 -29.14 5.52
C GLY A 539 -7.43 -29.50 6.98
N VAL A 540 -7.82 -28.47 7.73
CA VAL A 540 -8.26 -28.57 9.12
C VAL A 540 -9.65 -27.97 9.19
N ALA A 541 -10.63 -28.69 9.74
CA ALA A 541 -12.00 -28.19 9.85
C ALA A 541 -12.71 -28.74 11.08
N ARG A 542 -13.64 -27.96 11.63
CA ARG A 542 -14.55 -28.39 12.69
C ARG A 542 -15.83 -28.96 12.08
N ALA A 543 -16.19 -30.20 12.35
CA ALA A 543 -17.46 -30.75 11.89
C ALA A 543 -18.63 -29.98 12.52
N GLY A 544 -19.56 -29.48 11.69
CA GLY A 544 -20.79 -28.82 12.14
C GLY A 544 -22.00 -29.75 12.26
N ALA A 545 -21.84 -31.02 11.90
CA ALA A 545 -22.83 -32.08 12.10
C ALA A 545 -22.20 -33.48 11.91
N THR A 546 -22.79 -34.51 12.51
CA THR A 546 -22.33 -35.91 12.41
C THR A 546 -22.63 -36.51 11.03
N GLY A 547 -21.63 -37.14 10.39
CA GLY A 547 -21.79 -37.75 9.06
C GLY A 547 -20.52 -38.41 8.55
N SER A 548 -20.12 -38.17 7.31
CA SER A 548 -18.94 -38.78 6.68
C SER A 548 -18.17 -37.80 5.80
N ILE A 549 -16.90 -38.11 5.51
CA ILE A 549 -16.07 -37.37 4.56
C ILE A 549 -15.55 -38.29 3.46
N ALA A 550 -15.66 -37.83 2.21
CA ALA A 550 -15.16 -38.51 1.03
C ALA A 550 -14.51 -37.51 0.07
N MET A 551 -13.55 -38.00 -0.72
CA MET A 551 -13.07 -37.31 -1.91
C MET A 551 -13.87 -37.78 -3.12
N ARG A 552 -14.44 -36.85 -3.89
CA ARG A 552 -15.10 -37.11 -5.17
C ARG A 552 -14.23 -36.63 -6.33
N ILE A 553 -13.93 -37.53 -7.26
CA ILE A 553 -13.20 -37.24 -8.51
C ILE A 553 -14.20 -37.31 -9.67
N ASN A 554 -14.42 -36.20 -10.36
CA ASN A 554 -15.35 -36.08 -11.47
C ASN A 554 -14.62 -35.97 -12.81
N SER A 555 -15.11 -36.72 -13.79
CA SER A 555 -14.64 -36.73 -15.17
C SER A 555 -15.82 -36.39 -16.08
N ASN A 556 -15.98 -35.15 -16.57
CA ASN A 556 -17.17 -34.75 -17.35
C ASN A 556 -16.97 -34.78 -18.87
N SER A 557 -15.74 -34.73 -19.39
CA SER A 557 -15.52 -34.62 -20.84
C SER A 557 -14.32 -35.39 -21.39
N GLY A 558 -13.44 -35.93 -20.53
CA GLY A 558 -12.27 -36.67 -20.99
C GLY A 558 -11.83 -37.75 -20.01
N ALA A 559 -11.39 -38.89 -20.54
CA ALA A 559 -10.76 -39.91 -19.72
C ALA A 559 -9.45 -39.39 -19.12
N HIS A 560 -9.10 -39.87 -17.93
CA HIS A 560 -7.87 -39.48 -17.27
C HIS A 560 -7.32 -40.63 -16.42
N VAL A 561 -6.02 -40.56 -16.15
CA VAL A 561 -5.31 -41.53 -15.31
C VAL A 561 -4.77 -40.81 -14.09
N PHE A 562 -5.01 -41.38 -12.92
CA PHE A 562 -4.55 -40.83 -11.65
C PHE A 562 -4.00 -41.91 -10.74
N ARG A 563 -3.20 -41.49 -9.76
CA ARG A 563 -2.67 -42.36 -8.69
C ARG A 563 -3.09 -41.85 -7.33
N LEU A 564 -3.28 -42.79 -6.41
CA LEU A 564 -3.47 -42.55 -4.98
C LEU A 564 -2.40 -43.34 -4.23
N ARG A 565 -1.83 -42.76 -3.17
CA ARG A 565 -0.87 -43.47 -2.30
C ARG A 565 -1.31 -43.54 -0.85
N ASP A 566 -1.72 -42.42 -0.26
CA ASP A 566 -1.98 -42.32 1.17
C ASP A 566 -3.20 -41.42 1.42
N ALA A 567 -4.00 -41.75 2.43
CA ALA A 567 -5.04 -40.88 2.93
C ALA A 567 -5.27 -41.07 4.43
N GLN A 568 -5.66 -40.00 5.13
CA GLN A 568 -5.92 -40.06 6.57
C GLN A 568 -7.07 -39.14 6.99
N LEU A 569 -7.71 -39.52 8.09
CA LEU A 569 -8.67 -38.72 8.85
C LEU A 569 -8.35 -38.88 10.33
N VAL A 570 -7.96 -37.78 10.98
CA VAL A 570 -7.60 -37.76 12.40
C VAL A 570 -8.48 -36.74 13.11
N GLN A 571 -9.08 -37.17 14.22
CA GLN A 571 -10.00 -36.38 15.03
C GLN A 571 -9.30 -35.76 16.24
N PHE A 572 -9.72 -34.57 16.65
CA PHE A 572 -9.28 -33.84 17.84
C PHE A 572 -10.46 -33.13 18.52
N ASP A 573 -10.26 -32.67 19.76
CA ASP A 573 -11.26 -31.97 20.56
C ASP A 573 -11.11 -30.46 20.40
N THR A 574 -9.88 -30.00 20.16
CA THR A 574 -9.56 -28.59 19.99
C THR A 574 -8.93 -28.30 18.64
N GLU A 575 -9.08 -27.04 18.20
CA GLU A 575 -8.41 -26.53 16.99
C GLU A 575 -6.89 -26.59 17.13
N ALA A 576 -6.36 -26.25 18.32
CA ALA A 576 -4.93 -26.19 18.58
C ALA A 576 -4.23 -27.55 18.38
N GLU A 577 -4.84 -28.65 18.84
CA GLU A 577 -4.32 -30.01 18.62
C GLU A 577 -4.34 -30.38 17.14
N ALA A 578 -5.44 -30.08 16.44
CA ALA A 578 -5.57 -30.35 15.01
C ALA A 578 -4.55 -29.55 14.18
N LEU A 579 -4.36 -28.27 14.47
CA LEU A 579 -3.34 -27.43 13.83
C LEU A 579 -1.93 -27.94 14.12
N SER A 580 -1.64 -28.32 15.37
CA SER A 580 -0.36 -28.91 15.76
C SER A 580 -0.06 -30.18 14.94
N PHE A 581 -1.04 -31.08 14.83
CA PHE A 581 -0.90 -32.29 14.02
C PHE A 581 -0.75 -31.98 12.52
N TYR A 582 -1.58 -31.09 11.95
CA TYR A 582 -1.46 -30.70 10.54
C TYR A 582 -0.06 -30.14 10.23
N ASN A 583 0.44 -29.25 11.08
CA ASN A 583 1.74 -28.59 10.95
C ASN A 583 2.93 -29.53 11.18
N SER A 584 2.74 -30.65 11.90
CA SER A 584 3.77 -31.68 12.06
C SER A 584 4.15 -32.36 10.73
N ARG A 585 3.27 -32.32 9.72
CA ARG A 585 3.43 -33.05 8.45
C ARG A 585 3.49 -34.57 8.62
N ALA A 586 2.96 -35.11 9.72
CA ALA A 586 2.88 -36.54 9.94
C ALA A 586 1.72 -37.20 9.20
N LEU A 587 1.91 -38.45 8.80
CA LEU A 587 0.84 -39.41 8.48
C LEU A 587 0.57 -40.23 9.75
N ALA A 588 -0.66 -40.20 10.26
CA ALA A 588 -1.04 -40.98 11.42
C ALA A 588 -1.09 -42.47 11.06
N MET A 589 -0.58 -43.32 11.93
CA MET A 589 -0.65 -44.78 11.82
C MET A 589 -1.76 -45.30 12.73
N ALA A 590 -2.59 -46.20 12.20
CA ALA A 590 -3.63 -46.89 12.96
C ALA A 590 -3.04 -47.88 13.97
#